data_AF-A0A9D4SN36-F1
#
_entry.id   AF-A0A9D4SN36-F1
#
_cell.length_a   1.000
_cell.length_b   1.000
_cell.length_c   1.000
_cell.angle_alpha   90.00
_cell.angle_beta   90.00
_cell.angle_gamma   90.00
#
_symmetry.space_group_name_H-M   'P 1'
#
loop_
_entity.id
_entity.type
_entity.pdbx_description
1 polymer ?
#
loop_
_entity_poly.entity_id
_entity_poly.type
_entity_poly.pdbx_seq_one_letter_code
_entity_poly.pdbx_strand_id
1 'polypeptide(L)'
;MELLQEFIKPNQPDIIALQETNTQNVRLQGYMTCAQTQRTAILVKKALSVQKHEIEQTQTEHTLIEILPERKTQQSLFIANVYSPPRDQLPDFDHFVREIRKRTNGHQVVIVGDFNASHTAWGYHITSKKGSRVHDAAQHHRLTLWNDPLQKTRIGNSVSRDTNPDLTFTANVTGAEWSVLPETLGSDHHILQLDVAHTRRQTKTGIARLTDWKFFRDDLDVETTITDIDEWFRNICQRRENPVNYATRKCAEWKSLVRDLSSKGAQVRHNPASQWSAMAFFKLYNITNGPWYTPRTELNDLGGSFFPDGTWCHSDGGRDFYCQNHVCQPEPPKTSSSKGRALWLLQDVDVEPRLQNARPLASIRAPPSPVYDAAFIYEEDTSRPVGVVQTTSAGAGSDDAEDQEYADKDYVTLPDRIR
;
A
#
# COMPACT_ATOMS: atom_id res chain seq x y z
N MET A 1 3.13 -14.76 0.32
CA MET A 1 3.23 -13.34 -0.10
C MET A 1 3.84 -13.16 -1.50
N GLU A 2 4.87 -13.92 -1.89
CA GLU A 2 5.46 -13.80 -3.23
C GLU A 2 4.51 -14.20 -4.38
N LEU A 3 3.76 -15.30 -4.24
CA LEU A 3 2.74 -15.68 -5.22
C LEU A 3 1.66 -14.61 -5.39
N LEU A 4 1.18 -14.04 -4.27
CA LEU A 4 0.26 -12.91 -4.29
C LEU A 4 0.87 -11.70 -4.99
N GLN A 5 2.17 -11.43 -4.77
CA GLN A 5 2.87 -10.33 -5.42
C GLN A 5 2.93 -10.49 -6.94
N GLU A 6 3.13 -11.71 -7.46
CA GLU A 6 3.10 -11.99 -8.90
C GLU A 6 1.67 -11.88 -9.46
N PHE A 7 0.70 -12.47 -8.79
CA PHE A 7 -0.70 -12.48 -9.21
C PHE A 7 -1.29 -11.07 -9.39
N ILE A 8 -0.98 -10.15 -8.49
CA ILE A 8 -1.55 -8.79 -8.54
C ILE A 8 -0.86 -7.85 -9.53
N LYS A 9 0.28 -8.22 -10.14
CA LYS A 9 1.02 -7.33 -11.06
C LYS A 9 0.18 -6.83 -12.25
N PRO A 10 -0.64 -7.66 -12.93
CA PRO A 10 -1.39 -7.21 -14.10
C PRO A 10 -2.51 -6.24 -13.74
N ASN A 11 -3.31 -6.57 -12.72
CA ASN A 11 -4.54 -5.84 -12.41
C ASN A 11 -4.36 -4.76 -11.34
N GLN A 12 -3.38 -4.92 -10.44
CA GLN A 12 -3.08 -4.07 -9.29
C GLN A 12 -4.35 -3.60 -8.56
N PRO A 13 -4.96 -4.42 -7.68
CA PRO A 13 -6.14 -4.02 -6.92
C PRO A 13 -5.82 -2.82 -6.02
N ASP A 14 -6.81 -2.00 -5.70
CA ASP A 14 -6.59 -0.85 -4.84
C ASP A 14 -6.41 -1.27 -3.36
N ILE A 15 -7.11 -2.34 -2.97
CA ILE A 15 -7.21 -2.82 -1.60
C ILE A 15 -7.16 -4.35 -1.60
N ILE A 16 -6.44 -4.92 -0.63
CA ILE A 16 -6.34 -6.37 -0.42
C ILE A 16 -6.71 -6.68 1.03
N ALA A 17 -7.76 -7.45 1.23
CA ALA A 17 -8.21 -7.97 2.51
C ALA A 17 -7.70 -9.41 2.68
N LEU A 18 -6.81 -9.63 3.64
CA LEU A 18 -6.24 -10.93 3.94
C LEU A 18 -6.85 -11.54 5.19
N GLN A 19 -7.12 -12.85 5.15
CA GLN A 19 -7.47 -13.66 6.30
C GLN A 19 -6.41 -14.75 6.52
N GLU A 20 -6.41 -15.35 7.71
CA GLU A 20 -5.44 -16.35 8.16
C GLU A 20 -3.97 -15.95 7.92
N THR A 21 -3.64 -14.68 8.17
CA THR A 21 -2.29 -14.17 7.91
C THR A 21 -1.22 -14.87 8.75
N ASN A 22 -1.57 -15.25 9.98
CA ASN A 22 -0.72 -15.96 10.95
C ASN A 22 0.70 -15.36 11.09
N THR A 23 0.83 -14.05 10.86
CA THR A 23 2.08 -13.30 10.93
C THR A 23 1.83 -11.92 11.51
N GLN A 24 2.83 -11.38 12.21
CA GLN A 24 2.79 -10.04 12.77
C GLN A 24 3.23 -8.95 11.79
N ASN A 25 3.73 -9.32 10.60
CA ASN A 25 4.27 -8.35 9.64
C ASN A 25 3.96 -8.78 8.21
N VAL A 26 2.82 -8.33 7.70
CA VAL A 26 2.47 -8.52 6.29
C VAL A 26 3.09 -7.38 5.48
N ARG A 27 3.87 -7.72 4.45
CA ARG A 27 4.49 -6.74 3.53
C ARG A 27 4.28 -7.16 2.09
N LEU A 28 3.90 -6.18 1.27
CA LEU A 28 3.66 -6.35 -0.15
C LEU A 28 4.11 -5.08 -0.89
N GLN A 29 4.86 -5.24 -1.97
CA GLN A 29 5.43 -4.11 -2.68
C GLN A 29 4.34 -3.29 -3.39
N GLY A 30 4.38 -1.97 -3.21
CA GLY A 30 3.36 -1.05 -3.75
C GLY A 30 2.19 -0.79 -2.81
N TYR A 31 2.08 -1.57 -1.72
CA TYR A 31 1.01 -1.46 -0.74
C TYR A 31 1.57 -1.04 0.62
N MET A 32 0.70 -0.47 1.45
CA MET A 32 0.90 -0.25 2.87
C MET A 32 -0.09 -1.10 3.66
N THR A 33 0.35 -1.68 4.76
CA THR A 33 -0.50 -2.42 5.69
C THR A 33 -1.18 -1.40 6.62
N CYS A 34 -2.47 -1.17 6.43
CA CYS A 34 -3.23 -0.12 7.14
C CYS A 34 -3.79 -0.60 8.47
N ALA A 35 -4.28 -1.84 8.51
CA ALA A 35 -4.86 -2.45 9.68
C ALA A 35 -4.49 -3.94 9.71
N GLN A 36 -4.19 -4.47 10.89
CA GLN A 36 -3.77 -5.86 11.05
C GLN A 36 -4.13 -6.36 12.46
N THR A 37 -4.58 -7.62 12.53
CA THR A 37 -4.67 -8.46 13.73
C THR A 37 -3.74 -9.67 13.58
N GLN A 38 -3.87 -10.68 14.43
CA GLN A 38 -3.13 -11.93 14.28
C GLN A 38 -3.53 -12.67 12.99
N ARG A 39 -4.83 -12.65 12.63
CA ARG A 39 -5.37 -13.43 11.51
C ARG A 39 -5.90 -12.58 10.36
N THR A 40 -6.11 -11.27 10.52
CA THR A 40 -6.59 -10.41 9.43
C THR A 40 -5.60 -9.29 9.11
N ALA A 41 -5.54 -8.88 7.85
CA ALA A 41 -4.84 -7.66 7.46
C ALA A 41 -5.57 -6.97 6.30
N ILE A 42 -5.48 -5.64 6.24
CA ILE A 42 -5.90 -4.85 5.07
C ILE A 42 -4.69 -4.10 4.54
N LEU A 43 -4.35 -4.38 3.29
CA LEU A 43 -3.32 -3.69 2.53
C LEU A 43 -3.97 -2.75 1.53
N VAL A 44 -3.42 -1.55 1.41
CA VAL A 44 -3.94 -0.53 0.51
C VAL A 44 -2.80 0.00 -0.34
N LYS A 45 -3.06 0.31 -1.62
CA LYS A 45 -2.08 1.05 -2.43
C LYS A 45 -1.64 2.32 -1.73
N LYS A 46 -0.33 2.58 -1.75
CA LYS A 46 0.28 3.74 -1.06
C LYS A 46 -0.25 5.11 -1.51
N ALA A 47 -0.85 5.19 -2.68
CA ALA A 47 -1.40 6.43 -3.21
C ALA A 47 -2.74 6.83 -2.57
N LEU A 48 -3.44 5.91 -1.91
CA LEU A 48 -4.75 6.16 -1.32
C LEU A 48 -4.67 6.78 0.08
N SER A 49 -5.55 7.74 0.34
CA SER A 49 -5.71 8.36 1.66
C SER A 49 -6.65 7.50 2.52
N VAL A 50 -6.11 6.91 3.59
CA VAL A 50 -6.85 5.94 4.43
C VAL A 50 -6.75 6.29 5.91
N GLN A 51 -7.84 6.06 6.63
CA GLN A 51 -7.89 6.13 8.09
C GLN A 51 -8.27 4.76 8.67
N LYS A 52 -7.52 4.28 9.68
CA LYS A 52 -7.87 3.10 10.47
C LYS A 52 -8.95 3.47 11.50
N HIS A 53 -9.91 2.59 11.72
CA HIS A 53 -10.87 2.68 12.81
C HIS A 53 -10.83 1.42 13.67
N GLU A 54 -11.28 1.55 14.91
CA GLU A 54 -11.42 0.45 15.86
C GLU A 54 -12.87 0.43 16.34
N ILE A 55 -13.41 -0.77 16.51
CA ILE A 55 -14.73 -0.98 17.10
C ILE A 55 -14.51 -1.57 18.49
N GLU A 56 -14.96 -0.85 19.49
CA GLU A 56 -14.89 -1.31 20.88
C GLU A 56 -15.98 -2.35 21.15
N GLN A 57 -15.76 -3.19 22.18
CA GLN A 57 -16.77 -4.09 22.75
C GLN A 57 -17.33 -5.13 21.77
N THR A 58 -16.47 -5.67 20.89
CA THR A 58 -16.81 -6.78 20.00
C THR A 58 -15.78 -7.90 20.11
N GLN A 59 -16.25 -9.15 20.11
CA GLN A 59 -15.47 -10.38 20.07
C GLN A 59 -15.19 -10.82 18.63
N THR A 60 -15.94 -10.30 17.66
CA THR A 60 -15.71 -10.54 16.24
C THR A 60 -14.32 -10.05 15.85
N GLU A 61 -13.43 -10.94 15.39
CA GLU A 61 -12.10 -10.54 14.90
C GLU A 61 -12.22 -9.85 13.55
N HIS A 62 -11.74 -8.61 13.50
CA HIS A 62 -11.88 -7.78 12.32
C HIS A 62 -10.78 -6.72 12.22
N THR A 63 -10.65 -6.16 11.02
CA THR A 63 -9.96 -4.89 10.75
C THR A 63 -10.90 -3.95 10.01
N LEU A 64 -10.87 -2.66 10.36
CA LEU A 64 -11.74 -1.65 9.76
C LEU A 64 -10.91 -0.46 9.27
N ILE A 65 -11.12 -0.07 8.02
CA ILE A 65 -10.53 1.12 7.42
C ILE A 65 -11.59 1.98 6.73
N GLU A 66 -11.26 3.26 6.55
CA GLU A 66 -12.03 4.23 5.79
C GLU A 66 -11.15 4.80 4.67
N ILE A 67 -11.60 4.68 3.43
CA ILE A 67 -11.04 5.38 2.28
C ILE A 67 -11.67 6.76 2.22
N LEU A 68 -10.81 7.78 2.30
CA LEU A 68 -11.26 9.16 2.31
C LEU A 68 -11.64 9.63 0.89
N PRO A 69 -12.81 10.26 0.73
CA PRO A 69 -13.24 10.77 -0.56
C PRO A 69 -12.41 11.98 -0.98
N GLU A 70 -12.46 12.33 -2.27
CA GLU A 70 -11.77 13.52 -2.78
C GLU A 70 -12.24 14.81 -2.08
N ARG A 71 -13.56 14.93 -1.85
CA ARG A 71 -14.18 16.07 -1.18
C ARG A 71 -14.95 15.61 0.05
N LYS A 72 -14.91 16.42 1.11
CA LYS A 72 -15.64 16.14 2.37
C LYS A 72 -17.17 16.03 2.22
N THR A 73 -17.73 16.52 1.11
CA THR A 73 -19.17 16.44 0.82
C THR A 73 -19.57 15.12 0.15
N GLN A 74 -18.62 14.32 -0.31
CA GLN A 74 -18.86 13.01 -0.91
C GLN A 74 -18.82 11.92 0.14
N GLN A 75 -19.38 10.75 -0.19
CA GLN A 75 -19.37 9.62 0.72
C GLN A 75 -17.98 8.97 0.80
N SER A 76 -17.47 8.74 2.01
CA SER A 76 -16.39 7.79 2.29
C SER A 76 -16.78 6.34 2.02
N LEU A 77 -15.78 5.48 1.81
CA LEU A 77 -15.92 4.03 1.68
C LEU A 77 -15.27 3.33 2.87
N PHE A 78 -16.06 2.64 3.67
CA PHE A 78 -15.59 1.83 4.79
C PHE A 78 -15.46 0.38 4.39
N ILE A 79 -14.36 -0.25 4.79
CA ILE A 79 -14.06 -1.65 4.48
C ILE A 79 -13.73 -2.36 5.78
N ALA A 80 -14.57 -3.31 6.14
CA ALA A 80 -14.36 -4.24 7.24
C ALA A 80 -13.91 -5.58 6.67
N ASN A 81 -12.78 -6.08 7.15
CA ASN A 81 -12.30 -7.42 6.89
C ASN A 81 -12.50 -8.27 8.15
N VAL A 82 -13.30 -9.32 8.05
CA VAL A 82 -13.70 -10.19 9.16
C VAL A 82 -13.05 -11.56 9.01
N TYR A 83 -12.67 -12.16 10.14
CA TYR A 83 -12.33 -13.57 10.18
C TYR A 83 -13.00 -14.23 11.37
N SER A 84 -13.74 -15.31 11.12
CA SER A 84 -14.30 -16.14 12.18
C SER A 84 -14.00 -17.60 11.90
N PRO A 85 -13.18 -18.27 12.73
CA PRO A 85 -12.81 -19.67 12.53
C PRO A 85 -14.03 -20.60 12.69
N PRO A 86 -13.98 -21.85 12.19
CA PRO A 86 -15.12 -22.77 12.19
C PRO A 86 -15.76 -23.02 13.56
N ARG A 87 -14.94 -23.06 14.63
CA ARG A 87 -15.39 -23.33 16.00
C ARG A 87 -15.98 -22.09 16.70
N ASP A 88 -15.71 -20.89 16.20
CA ASP A 88 -16.23 -19.66 16.77
C ASP A 88 -17.73 -19.52 16.45
N GLN A 89 -18.49 -19.10 17.47
CA GLN A 89 -19.94 -18.98 17.43
C GLN A 89 -20.40 -17.61 16.91
N LEU A 90 -19.49 -16.63 16.82
CA LEU A 90 -19.79 -15.27 16.34
C LEU A 90 -21.04 -14.67 17.03
N PRO A 91 -21.11 -14.69 18.38
CA PRO A 91 -22.35 -14.43 19.11
C PRO A 91 -22.83 -12.98 19.02
N ASP A 92 -21.94 -12.04 18.70
CA ASP A 92 -22.18 -10.61 18.73
C ASP A 92 -22.15 -9.94 17.35
N PHE A 93 -22.36 -10.72 16.27
CA PHE A 93 -22.30 -10.18 14.91
C PHE A 93 -23.29 -9.02 14.67
N ASP A 94 -24.51 -9.11 15.20
CA ASP A 94 -25.50 -8.03 15.12
C ASP A 94 -24.98 -6.75 15.81
N HIS A 95 -24.37 -6.88 16.99
CA HIS A 95 -23.73 -5.76 17.68
C HIS A 95 -22.60 -5.17 16.82
N PHE A 96 -21.72 -6.01 16.28
CA PHE A 96 -20.64 -5.60 15.39
C PHE A 96 -21.14 -4.80 14.19
N VAL A 97 -22.13 -5.32 13.46
CA VAL A 97 -22.70 -4.63 12.29
C VAL A 97 -23.38 -3.32 12.72
N ARG A 98 -24.09 -3.31 13.84
CA ARG A 98 -24.71 -2.08 14.38
C ARG A 98 -23.67 -0.99 14.66
N GLU A 99 -22.55 -1.33 15.29
CA GLU A 99 -21.50 -0.34 15.59
C GLU A 99 -20.80 0.15 14.31
N ILE A 100 -20.58 -0.72 13.30
CA ILE A 100 -20.17 -0.28 11.96
C ILE A 100 -21.18 0.73 11.40
N ARG A 101 -22.47 0.40 11.40
CA ARG A 101 -23.51 1.26 10.81
C ARG A 101 -23.62 2.62 11.53
N LYS A 102 -23.47 2.65 12.86
CA LYS A 102 -23.39 3.90 13.63
C LYS A 102 -22.16 4.72 13.24
N ARG A 103 -20.99 4.09 13.20
CA ARG A 103 -19.71 4.76 12.88
C ARG A 103 -19.70 5.33 11.47
N THR A 104 -20.22 4.57 10.53
CA THR A 104 -20.26 4.94 9.11
C THR A 104 -21.36 5.93 8.78
N ASN A 105 -22.40 6.10 9.60
CA ASN A 105 -23.41 7.16 9.49
C ASN A 105 -23.93 7.40 8.04
N GLY A 106 -24.30 6.33 7.33
CA GLY A 106 -24.85 6.41 5.98
C GLY A 106 -23.84 6.42 4.83
N HIS A 107 -22.53 6.38 5.13
CA HIS A 107 -21.48 6.16 4.14
C HIS A 107 -21.53 4.76 3.51
N GLN A 108 -20.75 4.55 2.46
CA GLN A 108 -20.62 3.25 1.79
C GLN A 108 -19.89 2.28 2.71
N VAL A 109 -20.39 1.04 2.81
CA VAL A 109 -19.79 0.00 3.64
C VAL A 109 -19.63 -1.27 2.82
N VAL A 110 -18.45 -1.87 2.92
CA VAL A 110 -18.12 -3.19 2.41
C VAL A 110 -17.64 -4.04 3.60
N ILE A 111 -18.26 -5.19 3.80
CA ILE A 111 -17.84 -6.18 4.80
C ILE A 111 -17.47 -7.44 4.04
N VAL A 112 -16.20 -7.81 4.10
CA VAL A 112 -15.61 -8.97 3.43
C VAL A 112 -14.94 -9.85 4.46
N GLY A 113 -14.73 -11.12 4.15
CA GLY A 113 -14.06 -12.01 5.09
C GLY A 113 -14.42 -13.47 4.94
N ASP A 114 -13.75 -14.29 5.73
CA ASP A 114 -14.09 -15.69 5.92
C ASP A 114 -14.87 -15.83 7.23
N PHE A 115 -16.14 -16.21 7.09
CA PHE A 115 -17.08 -16.32 8.20
C PHE A 115 -17.18 -17.74 8.74
N ASN A 116 -16.75 -18.75 7.99
CA ASN A 116 -16.99 -20.17 8.29
C ASN A 116 -18.40 -20.44 8.83
N ALA A 117 -19.42 -19.82 8.23
CA ALA A 117 -20.80 -19.86 8.70
C ALA A 117 -21.67 -20.51 7.63
N SER A 118 -22.28 -21.67 7.93
CA SER A 118 -23.12 -22.37 6.94
C SER A 118 -24.55 -21.83 6.93
N HIS A 119 -25.04 -21.42 5.76
CA HIS A 119 -26.43 -21.02 5.54
C HIS A 119 -26.88 -21.31 4.10
N THR A 120 -28.16 -21.64 3.94
CA THR A 120 -28.74 -21.95 2.62
C THR A 120 -28.70 -20.77 1.65
N ALA A 121 -28.82 -19.53 2.16
CA ALA A 121 -28.75 -18.30 1.37
C ALA A 121 -27.46 -18.13 0.54
N TRP A 122 -26.35 -18.73 0.96
CA TRP A 122 -25.08 -18.73 0.20
C TRP A 122 -24.64 -20.15 -0.18
N GLY A 123 -25.61 -21.06 -0.35
CA GLY A 123 -25.38 -22.33 -1.06
C GLY A 123 -24.97 -23.53 -0.20
N TYR A 124 -25.14 -23.48 1.12
CA TYR A 124 -25.08 -24.68 1.97
C TYR A 124 -26.42 -25.44 1.96
N HIS A 125 -26.39 -26.73 2.27
CA HIS A 125 -27.62 -27.53 2.40
C HIS A 125 -28.30 -27.36 3.77
N ILE A 126 -27.51 -27.05 4.80
CA ILE A 126 -27.96 -26.92 6.18
C ILE A 126 -27.50 -25.57 6.71
N THR A 127 -28.40 -24.90 7.42
CA THR A 127 -28.11 -23.67 8.13
C THR A 127 -27.65 -23.99 9.56
N SER A 128 -26.47 -23.50 9.93
CA SER A 128 -25.99 -23.52 11.33
C SER A 128 -26.52 -22.33 12.12
N LYS A 129 -26.45 -22.41 13.46
CA LYS A 129 -26.75 -21.27 14.35
C LYS A 129 -25.90 -20.04 14.02
N LYS A 130 -24.62 -20.25 13.70
CA LYS A 130 -23.68 -19.21 13.28
C LYS A 130 -24.15 -18.56 11.96
N GLY A 131 -24.51 -19.38 10.97
CA GLY A 131 -25.07 -18.90 9.71
C GLY A 131 -26.38 -18.12 9.88
N SER A 132 -27.30 -18.59 10.73
CA SER A 132 -28.53 -17.86 11.05
C SER A 132 -28.23 -16.48 11.65
N ARG A 133 -27.30 -16.38 12.61
CA ARG A 133 -26.91 -15.08 13.20
C ARG A 133 -26.36 -14.12 12.16
N VAL A 134 -25.48 -14.60 11.27
CA VAL A 134 -24.91 -13.78 10.20
C VAL A 134 -26.00 -13.30 9.24
N HIS A 135 -26.87 -14.22 8.82
CA HIS A 135 -27.97 -13.90 7.91
C HIS A 135 -28.98 -12.92 8.54
N ASP A 136 -29.43 -13.17 9.77
CA ASP A 136 -30.42 -12.34 10.45
C ASP A 136 -29.89 -10.93 10.73
N ALA A 137 -28.62 -10.80 11.14
CA ALA A 137 -27.97 -9.50 11.29
C ALA A 137 -27.85 -8.75 9.96
N ALA A 138 -27.49 -9.46 8.88
CA ALA A 138 -27.41 -8.86 7.55
C ALA A 138 -28.78 -8.33 7.11
N GLN A 139 -29.86 -9.09 7.32
CA GLN A 139 -31.23 -8.65 7.02
C GLN A 139 -31.66 -7.47 7.89
N HIS A 140 -31.45 -7.55 9.21
CA HIS A 140 -31.80 -6.51 10.18
C HIS A 140 -31.14 -5.17 9.82
N HIS A 141 -29.88 -5.20 9.39
CA HIS A 141 -29.12 -4.01 9.02
C HIS A 141 -29.19 -3.65 7.53
N ARG A 142 -30.03 -4.34 6.74
CA ARG A 142 -30.24 -4.12 5.30
C ARG A 142 -28.94 -4.21 4.50
N LEU A 143 -28.11 -5.18 4.81
CA LEU A 143 -26.92 -5.50 4.03
C LEU A 143 -27.31 -6.29 2.78
N THR A 144 -26.66 -5.99 1.65
CA THR A 144 -26.79 -6.76 0.40
C THR A 144 -25.70 -7.81 0.35
N LEU A 145 -26.08 -9.08 0.22
CA LEU A 145 -25.16 -10.21 -0.02
C LEU A 145 -24.85 -10.30 -1.52
N TRP A 146 -23.56 -10.37 -1.86
CA TRP A 146 -23.10 -10.43 -3.25
C TRP A 146 -22.74 -11.82 -3.76
N ASN A 147 -22.53 -12.78 -2.85
CA ASN A 147 -22.15 -14.12 -3.22
C ASN A 147 -23.18 -14.80 -4.11
N ASP A 148 -22.72 -15.41 -5.21
CA ASP A 148 -23.50 -16.36 -5.97
C ASP A 148 -23.44 -17.74 -5.26
N PRO A 149 -24.57 -18.31 -4.79
CA PRO A 149 -24.59 -19.61 -4.12
C PRO A 149 -24.12 -20.78 -5.01
N LEU A 150 -24.10 -20.59 -6.33
CA LEU A 150 -23.61 -21.57 -7.30
C LEU A 150 -22.09 -21.51 -7.48
N GLN A 151 -21.45 -20.38 -7.19
CA GLN A 151 -20.00 -20.22 -7.29
C GLN A 151 -19.35 -20.49 -5.94
N LYS A 152 -18.66 -21.62 -5.80
CA LYS A 152 -18.02 -22.03 -4.54
C LYS A 152 -16.75 -21.21 -4.30
N THR A 153 -16.56 -20.75 -3.06
CA THR A 153 -15.40 -19.92 -2.67
C THR A 153 -14.30 -20.72 -2.00
N ARG A 154 -14.60 -21.96 -1.56
CA ARG A 154 -13.61 -22.88 -0.99
C ARG A 154 -13.75 -24.26 -1.62
N ILE A 155 -12.63 -24.78 -2.11
CA ILE A 155 -12.48 -26.11 -2.67
C ILE A 155 -12.49 -27.12 -1.53
N GLY A 156 -13.33 -28.14 -1.68
CA GLY A 156 -13.42 -29.27 -0.78
C GLY A 156 -12.21 -30.21 -0.87
N ASN A 157 -12.29 -31.29 -0.12
CA ASN A 157 -11.33 -32.39 -0.16
C ASN A 157 -12.07 -33.72 -0.25
N SER A 158 -11.37 -34.84 -0.07
CA SER A 158 -11.98 -36.18 -0.13
C SER A 158 -13.11 -36.41 0.91
N VAL A 159 -13.24 -35.54 1.91
CA VAL A 159 -14.19 -35.66 3.02
C VAL A 159 -15.25 -34.55 2.99
N SER A 160 -14.89 -33.36 2.53
CA SER A 160 -15.76 -32.19 2.50
C SER A 160 -16.01 -31.73 1.07
N ARG A 161 -17.27 -31.44 0.75
CA ARG A 161 -17.64 -30.81 -0.53
C ARG A 161 -17.15 -29.36 -0.62
N ASP A 162 -17.16 -28.82 -1.82
CA ASP A 162 -16.94 -27.40 -2.06
C ASP A 162 -17.99 -26.54 -1.33
N THR A 163 -17.56 -25.40 -0.78
CA THR A 163 -18.35 -24.58 0.15
C THR A 163 -18.20 -23.08 -0.09
N ASN A 164 -18.96 -22.27 0.65
CA ASN A 164 -19.01 -20.80 0.54
C ASN A 164 -18.78 -20.11 1.91
N PRO A 165 -17.65 -20.33 2.59
CA PRO A 165 -17.41 -19.71 3.89
C PRO A 165 -17.05 -18.21 3.78
N ASP A 166 -16.56 -17.78 2.62
CA ASP A 166 -16.20 -16.39 2.32
C ASP A 166 -17.42 -15.58 1.90
N LEU A 167 -17.75 -14.50 2.62
CA LEU A 167 -18.94 -13.70 2.35
C LEU A 167 -18.58 -12.24 2.07
N THR A 168 -19.29 -11.65 1.12
CA THR A 168 -19.20 -10.23 0.77
C THR A 168 -20.56 -9.57 0.95
N PHE A 169 -20.63 -8.65 1.91
CA PHE A 169 -21.79 -7.82 2.18
C PHE A 169 -21.49 -6.36 1.89
N THR A 170 -22.51 -5.61 1.46
CA THR A 170 -22.39 -4.16 1.29
C THR A 170 -23.61 -3.42 1.84
N ALA A 171 -23.41 -2.14 2.14
CA ALA A 171 -24.50 -1.22 2.41
C ALA A 171 -24.22 0.15 1.80
N ASN A 172 -25.25 0.76 1.22
CA ASN A 172 -25.17 2.05 0.52
C ASN A 172 -24.19 2.07 -0.67
N VAL A 173 -23.83 0.90 -1.21
CA VAL A 173 -22.99 0.77 -2.40
C VAL A 173 -23.89 0.64 -3.63
N THR A 174 -23.53 1.33 -4.72
CA THR A 174 -24.22 1.24 -6.01
C THR A 174 -23.20 0.92 -7.12
N GLY A 175 -23.60 0.12 -8.10
CA GLY A 175 -22.73 -0.25 -9.22
C GLY A 175 -21.47 -1.03 -8.81
N ALA A 176 -21.64 -2.03 -7.94
CA ALA A 176 -20.55 -2.95 -7.62
C ALA A 176 -20.61 -4.21 -8.49
N GLU A 177 -19.44 -4.74 -8.82
CA GLU A 177 -19.28 -6.00 -9.56
C GLU A 177 -18.51 -6.99 -8.69
N TRP A 178 -19.04 -8.21 -8.55
CA TRP A 178 -18.46 -9.25 -7.70
C TRP A 178 -18.12 -10.49 -8.54
N SER A 179 -16.98 -11.12 -8.28
CA SER A 179 -16.57 -12.34 -8.96
C SER A 179 -15.66 -13.22 -8.11
N VAL A 180 -15.74 -14.53 -8.32
CA VAL A 180 -14.78 -15.52 -7.83
C VAL A 180 -13.69 -15.70 -8.89
N LEU A 181 -12.43 -15.49 -8.52
CA LEU A 181 -11.30 -15.71 -9.41
C LEU A 181 -10.85 -17.18 -9.35
N PRO A 182 -10.39 -17.76 -10.48
CA PRO A 182 -10.01 -19.18 -10.54
C PRO A 182 -8.73 -19.50 -9.75
N GLU A 183 -7.93 -18.49 -9.42
CA GLU A 183 -6.67 -18.65 -8.69
C GLU A 183 -6.90 -18.82 -7.19
N THR A 184 -6.10 -19.68 -6.56
CA THR A 184 -6.13 -19.93 -5.10
C THR A 184 -4.78 -19.68 -4.43
N LEU A 185 -3.70 -19.47 -5.20
CA LEU A 185 -2.34 -19.26 -4.70
C LEU A 185 -1.85 -20.36 -3.74
N GLY A 186 -2.35 -21.58 -3.91
CA GLY A 186 -2.02 -22.74 -3.07
C GLY A 186 -2.84 -22.86 -1.79
N SER A 187 -3.86 -22.02 -1.57
CA SER A 187 -4.91 -22.24 -0.57
C SER A 187 -6.04 -23.11 -1.14
N ASP A 188 -6.91 -23.62 -0.26
CA ASP A 188 -8.21 -24.17 -0.62
C ASP A 188 -9.28 -23.09 -0.85
N HIS A 189 -9.01 -21.82 -0.55
CA HIS A 189 -9.91 -20.70 -0.86
C HIS A 189 -9.59 -20.06 -2.23
N HIS A 190 -10.64 -19.70 -2.95
CA HIS A 190 -10.57 -18.84 -4.13
C HIS A 190 -10.39 -17.38 -3.73
N ILE A 191 -9.68 -16.64 -4.58
CA ILE A 191 -9.61 -15.19 -4.46
C ILE A 191 -10.94 -14.58 -4.89
N LEU A 192 -11.50 -13.68 -4.07
CA LEU A 192 -12.70 -12.92 -4.43
C LEU A 192 -12.33 -11.51 -4.86
N GLN A 193 -12.99 -11.00 -5.90
CA GLN A 193 -12.83 -9.62 -6.37
C GLN A 193 -14.18 -8.89 -6.31
N LEU A 194 -14.14 -7.69 -5.73
CA LEU A 194 -15.25 -6.74 -5.71
C LEU A 194 -14.77 -5.39 -6.27
N ASP A 195 -15.36 -4.92 -7.36
CA ASP A 195 -15.13 -3.60 -7.91
C ASP A 195 -16.24 -2.65 -7.46
N VAL A 196 -15.88 -1.54 -6.81
CA VAL A 196 -16.82 -0.56 -6.25
C VAL A 196 -16.60 0.81 -6.87
N ALA A 197 -17.67 1.42 -7.37
CA ALA A 197 -17.65 2.81 -7.82
C ALA A 197 -17.49 3.76 -6.61
N HIS A 198 -16.32 4.42 -6.53
CA HIS A 198 -16.01 5.34 -5.44
C HIS A 198 -15.00 6.42 -5.86
N THR A 199 -15.30 7.69 -5.59
CA THR A 199 -14.42 8.83 -5.89
C THR A 199 -13.46 9.09 -4.74
N ARG A 200 -12.21 8.64 -4.90
CA ARG A 200 -11.18 8.67 -3.85
C ARG A 200 -10.23 9.86 -3.95
N ARG A 201 -9.73 10.32 -2.81
CA ARG A 201 -8.59 11.23 -2.78
C ARG A 201 -7.29 10.46 -3.03
N GLN A 202 -6.78 10.57 -4.25
CA GLN A 202 -5.38 10.22 -4.51
C GLN A 202 -4.49 11.25 -3.82
N THR A 203 -3.53 10.79 -3.04
CA THR A 203 -2.45 11.67 -2.58
C THR A 203 -1.66 12.10 -3.81
N LYS A 204 -1.71 13.40 -4.13
CA LYS A 204 -0.81 13.94 -5.15
C LYS A 204 0.60 13.80 -4.59
N THR A 205 1.35 12.84 -5.10
CA THR A 205 2.77 12.71 -4.76
C THR A 205 3.43 14.00 -5.20
N GLY A 206 3.91 14.80 -4.25
CA GLY A 206 4.58 16.05 -4.55
C GLY A 206 5.79 15.77 -5.45
N ILE A 207 6.02 16.63 -6.44
CA ILE A 207 7.26 16.59 -7.21
C ILE A 207 8.40 16.83 -6.22
N ALA A 208 9.40 15.92 -6.18
CA ALA A 208 10.59 16.13 -5.36
C ALA A 208 11.21 17.48 -5.71
N ARG A 209 11.51 18.27 -4.69
CA ARG A 209 12.17 19.56 -4.84
C ARG A 209 13.50 19.51 -4.09
N LEU A 210 14.57 19.81 -4.81
CA LEU A 210 15.89 20.01 -4.26
C LEU A 210 15.99 21.39 -3.64
N THR A 211 16.53 21.41 -2.43
CA THR A 211 16.99 22.61 -1.74
C THR A 211 18.51 22.60 -1.84
N ASP A 212 19.08 23.52 -2.63
CA ASP A 212 20.53 23.71 -2.70
C ASP A 212 20.97 24.56 -1.50
N TRP A 213 21.34 23.89 -0.41
CA TRP A 213 21.73 24.55 0.83
C TRP A 213 22.97 25.42 0.69
N LYS A 214 23.87 25.12 -0.26
CA LYS A 214 25.05 25.95 -0.51
C LYS A 214 24.65 27.24 -1.19
N PHE A 215 23.85 27.16 -2.24
CA PHE A 215 23.25 28.33 -2.87
C PHE A 215 22.46 29.17 -1.84
N PHE A 216 21.66 28.54 -0.97
CA PHE A 216 20.95 29.27 0.07
C PHE A 216 21.88 29.98 1.05
N ARG A 217 23.01 29.38 1.45
CA ARG A 217 23.99 30.01 2.33
C ARG A 217 24.71 31.18 1.66
N ASP A 218 24.96 31.08 0.36
CA ASP A 218 25.71 32.09 -0.39
C ASP A 218 24.80 33.26 -0.86
N ASP A 219 23.50 32.99 -1.11
CA ASP A 219 22.53 33.95 -1.67
C ASP A 219 21.58 34.57 -0.63
N LEU A 220 21.40 33.94 0.55
CA LEU A 220 20.73 34.58 1.68
C LEU A 220 21.72 35.55 2.33
N ASP A 221 21.76 36.76 1.80
CA ASP A 221 22.38 37.90 2.48
C ASP A 221 21.75 38.00 3.89
N VAL A 222 22.58 37.78 4.92
CA VAL A 222 22.18 37.55 6.32
C VAL A 222 21.48 38.78 6.93
N GLU A 223 21.39 39.88 6.18
CA GLU A 223 20.80 41.15 6.61
C GLU A 223 19.31 41.34 6.27
N THR A 224 18.65 40.40 5.59
CA THR A 224 17.19 40.51 5.39
C THR A 224 16.44 40.29 6.71
N THR A 225 16.01 41.39 7.34
CA THR A 225 15.06 41.35 8.45
C THR A 225 13.75 40.72 7.97
N ILE A 226 13.38 39.58 8.55
CA ILE A 226 12.14 38.89 8.21
C ILE A 226 10.98 39.73 8.74
N THR A 227 10.34 40.49 7.85
CA THR A 227 9.18 41.33 8.17
C THR A 227 7.87 40.54 8.12
N ASP A 228 7.77 39.56 7.22
CA ASP A 228 6.62 38.67 7.03
C ASP A 228 7.11 37.23 6.76
N ILE A 229 6.67 36.30 7.62
CA ILE A 229 7.08 34.89 7.57
C ILE A 229 6.48 34.14 6.37
N ASP A 230 5.26 34.48 5.95
CA ASP A 230 4.58 33.83 4.83
C ASP A 230 5.14 34.31 3.49
N GLU A 231 5.46 35.60 3.39
CA GLU A 231 6.14 36.17 2.23
C GLU A 231 7.55 35.61 2.06
N TRP A 232 8.32 35.58 3.15
CA TRP A 232 9.64 34.97 3.19
C TRP A 232 9.59 33.49 2.80
N PHE A 233 8.62 32.72 3.35
CA PHE A 233 8.44 31.31 3.02
C PHE A 233 8.07 31.09 1.55
N ARG A 234 7.19 31.94 0.98
CA ARG A 234 6.84 31.89 -0.46
C ARG A 234 8.06 32.14 -1.35
N ASN A 235 8.87 33.14 -1.04
CA ASN A 235 10.10 33.45 -1.78
C ASN A 235 11.09 32.27 -1.75
N ILE A 236 11.31 31.68 -0.57
CA ILE A 236 12.19 30.53 -0.41
C ILE A 236 11.68 29.29 -1.15
N CYS A 237 10.37 29.01 -1.07
CA CYS A 237 9.79 27.82 -1.70
C CYS A 237 9.80 27.89 -3.23
N GLN A 238 9.70 29.09 -3.82
CA GLN A 238 9.80 29.30 -5.27
C GLN A 238 11.19 28.98 -5.83
N ARG A 239 12.24 29.06 -5.00
CA ARG A 239 13.63 28.81 -5.39
C ARG A 239 14.02 27.32 -5.41
N ARG A 240 13.13 26.42 -4.97
CA ARG A 240 13.41 24.98 -4.98
C ARG A 240 13.15 24.37 -6.35
N GLU A 241 14.12 23.63 -6.88
CA GLU A 241 14.11 23.08 -8.24
C GLU A 241 13.85 21.55 -8.24
N ASN A 242 13.19 20.98 -9.25
CA ASN A 242 13.05 19.52 -9.38
C ASN A 242 14.44 18.87 -9.66
N PRO A 243 14.79 17.70 -9.09
CA PRO A 243 16.06 17.02 -9.38
C PRO A 243 16.37 16.83 -10.87
N VAL A 244 15.37 16.50 -11.67
CA VAL A 244 15.50 16.36 -13.14
C VAL A 244 15.77 17.71 -13.79
N ASN A 245 15.11 18.79 -13.36
CA ASN A 245 15.35 20.13 -13.88
C ASN A 245 16.75 20.62 -13.50
N TYR A 246 17.15 20.42 -12.24
CA TYR A 246 18.48 20.74 -11.74
C TYR A 246 19.57 19.99 -12.51
N ALA A 247 19.38 18.68 -12.72
CA ALA A 247 20.28 17.86 -13.54
C ALA A 247 20.33 18.33 -15.00
N THR A 248 19.18 18.61 -15.60
CA THR A 248 19.06 19.12 -16.98
C THR A 248 19.78 20.47 -17.14
N ARG A 249 19.59 21.40 -16.20
CA ARG A 249 20.26 22.71 -16.20
C ARG A 249 21.77 22.56 -16.05
N LYS A 250 22.25 21.73 -15.11
CA LYS A 250 23.68 21.45 -14.94
C LYS A 250 24.30 20.78 -16.17
N CYS A 251 23.59 19.83 -16.79
CA CYS A 251 24.00 19.25 -18.07
C CYS A 251 24.05 20.30 -19.21
N ALA A 252 23.15 21.29 -19.22
CA ALA A 252 23.21 22.39 -20.19
C ALA A 252 24.42 23.32 -19.94
N GLU A 253 24.72 23.66 -18.69
CA GLU A 253 25.88 24.49 -18.29
C GLU A 253 27.20 23.85 -18.72
N TRP A 254 27.35 22.53 -18.57
CA TRP A 254 28.58 21.81 -18.90
C TRP A 254 28.69 21.38 -20.37
N LYS A 255 27.70 21.71 -21.20
CA LYS A 255 27.70 21.34 -22.62
C LYS A 255 28.90 21.91 -23.38
N SER A 256 29.43 23.05 -22.93
CA SER A 256 30.62 23.69 -23.48
C SER A 256 31.93 23.06 -22.99
N LEU A 257 31.91 22.38 -21.84
CA LEU A 257 33.09 21.83 -21.16
C LEU A 257 33.29 20.34 -21.45
N VAL A 258 32.20 19.59 -21.65
CA VAL A 258 32.22 18.14 -21.89
C VAL A 258 31.66 17.84 -23.29
N ARG A 259 32.47 17.19 -24.14
CA ARG A 259 32.06 16.83 -25.50
C ARG A 259 30.86 15.86 -25.48
N ASP A 260 29.98 16.03 -26.48
CA ASP A 260 28.80 15.18 -26.73
C ASP A 260 27.76 15.13 -25.60
N LEU A 261 27.69 16.14 -24.74
CA LEU A 261 26.74 16.19 -23.63
C LEU A 261 25.31 16.48 -24.11
N SER A 262 24.37 15.57 -23.83
CA SER A 262 22.94 15.82 -23.97
C SER A 262 22.47 16.85 -22.96
N SER A 263 21.47 17.66 -23.31
CA SER A 263 20.86 18.62 -22.40
C SER A 263 19.90 17.98 -21.39
N LYS A 264 19.68 16.65 -21.43
CA LYS A 264 18.80 15.94 -20.49
C LYS A 264 19.63 15.27 -19.38
N GLY A 265 19.28 15.56 -18.12
CA GLY A 265 19.89 14.93 -16.94
C GLY A 265 18.89 14.09 -16.15
N ALA A 266 19.37 13.04 -15.48
CA ALA A 266 18.55 12.17 -14.63
C ALA A 266 19.28 11.75 -13.34
N GLN A 267 18.50 11.41 -12.31
CA GLN A 267 18.99 10.77 -11.08
C GLN A 267 18.81 9.24 -11.20
N VAL A 268 19.88 8.48 -10.98
CA VAL A 268 19.83 7.01 -11.07
C VAL A 268 19.55 6.39 -9.70
N ARG A 269 19.01 5.17 -9.71
CA ARG A 269 18.75 4.39 -8.48
C ARG A 269 20.04 4.06 -7.74
N HIS A 270 19.95 4.05 -6.42
CA HIS A 270 21.04 3.61 -5.56
C HIS A 270 21.48 2.17 -5.87
N ASN A 271 22.80 2.00 -6.02
CA ASN A 271 23.46 0.72 -6.16
C ASN A 271 24.37 0.51 -4.94
N PRO A 272 24.18 -0.56 -4.13
CA PRO A 272 25.03 -0.83 -2.97
C PRO A 272 26.51 -1.00 -3.30
N ALA A 273 26.83 -1.51 -4.50
CA ALA A 273 28.21 -1.65 -4.98
C ALA A 273 28.82 -0.31 -5.43
N SER A 274 27.99 0.72 -5.58
CA SER A 274 28.38 2.03 -6.11
C SER A 274 27.56 3.13 -5.43
N GLN A 275 27.86 3.37 -4.15
CA GLN A 275 27.08 4.25 -3.27
C GLN A 275 27.02 5.72 -3.73
N TRP A 276 27.97 6.14 -4.58
CA TRP A 276 27.99 7.47 -5.22
C TRP A 276 27.04 7.56 -6.43
N SER A 277 26.64 6.44 -7.04
CA SER A 277 25.87 6.44 -8.29
C SER A 277 24.45 6.95 -8.12
N ALA A 278 23.88 6.93 -6.93
CA ALA A 278 22.58 7.59 -6.71
C ALA A 278 22.69 9.13 -6.78
N MET A 279 23.91 9.63 -6.55
CA MET A 279 24.21 11.02 -6.26
C MET A 279 24.91 11.73 -7.38
N ALA A 280 25.23 11.03 -8.46
CA ALA A 280 25.87 11.61 -9.62
C ALA A 280 24.88 11.89 -10.74
N PHE A 281 25.17 12.89 -11.60
CA PHE A 281 24.38 13.14 -12.80
C PHE A 281 24.70 12.10 -13.88
N PHE A 282 23.67 11.64 -14.57
CA PHE A 282 23.84 10.74 -15.71
C PHE A 282 23.44 11.45 -17.00
N LYS A 283 24.33 11.36 -18.00
CA LYS A 283 24.24 11.84 -19.39
C LYS A 283 23.61 10.77 -20.28
N LEU A 284 22.77 11.13 -21.26
CA LEU A 284 22.65 10.35 -22.50
C LEU A 284 23.74 10.80 -23.50
N TYR A 285 24.47 9.87 -24.10
CA TYR A 285 25.30 10.19 -25.28
C TYR A 285 24.39 10.73 -26.40
N ASN A 286 24.88 11.59 -27.30
CA ASN A 286 24.11 12.17 -28.43
C ASN A 286 23.81 11.13 -29.54
N ILE A 287 23.33 9.96 -29.13
CA ILE A 287 22.77 8.89 -29.92
C ILE A 287 21.43 8.64 -29.25
N THR A 288 20.38 8.43 -30.03
CA THR A 288 18.99 8.40 -29.57
C THR A 288 18.74 7.43 -28.40
N ASN A 289 19.66 6.48 -28.13
CA ASN A 289 19.74 5.58 -26.97
C ASN A 289 21.19 5.32 -26.49
N GLY A 290 22.02 6.36 -26.28
CA GLY A 290 23.41 6.19 -25.82
C GLY A 290 23.54 5.78 -24.33
N PRO A 291 24.63 5.09 -23.91
CA PRO A 291 24.80 4.64 -22.53
C PRO A 291 24.93 5.81 -21.54
N TRP A 292 24.44 5.60 -20.31
CA TRP A 292 24.50 6.60 -19.25
C TRP A 292 25.93 6.82 -18.76
N TYR A 293 26.41 8.07 -18.80
CA TYR A 293 27.78 8.44 -18.39
C TYR A 293 27.79 9.57 -17.34
N THR A 294 28.77 9.55 -16.44
CA THR A 294 28.96 10.59 -15.42
C THR A 294 30.37 11.19 -15.57
N PRO A 295 30.50 12.44 -16.05
CA PRO A 295 31.80 13.12 -16.22
C PRO A 295 32.38 13.49 -14.84
N ARG A 296 33.05 12.54 -14.20
CA ARG A 296 33.68 12.74 -12.88
C ARG A 296 35.07 13.32 -13.01
N THR A 297 35.86 12.84 -13.97
CA THR A 297 37.23 13.30 -14.19
C THR A 297 37.25 14.67 -14.83
N GLU A 298 36.37 14.91 -15.79
CA GLU A 298 36.28 16.16 -16.56
C GLU A 298 35.75 17.34 -15.74
N LEU A 299 35.01 17.06 -14.67
CA LEU A 299 34.40 18.09 -13.81
C LEU A 299 34.98 18.09 -12.38
N ASN A 300 36.08 17.37 -12.15
CA ASN A 300 36.68 17.25 -10.83
C ASN A 300 37.06 18.63 -10.24
N ASP A 301 37.59 19.52 -11.08
CA ASP A 301 38.01 20.87 -10.69
C ASP A 301 36.84 21.83 -10.44
N LEU A 302 35.62 21.45 -10.84
CA LEU A 302 34.38 22.22 -10.65
C LEU A 302 33.52 21.69 -9.49
N GLY A 303 34.08 20.80 -8.65
CA GLY A 303 33.37 20.19 -7.53
C GLY A 303 32.59 18.92 -7.90
N GLY A 304 32.76 18.40 -9.12
CA GLY A 304 32.20 17.12 -9.57
C GLY A 304 30.75 17.19 -10.05
N SER A 305 30.27 16.08 -10.59
CA SER A 305 28.93 15.92 -11.15
C SER A 305 27.97 15.31 -10.14
N PHE A 306 27.76 15.98 -9.00
CA PHE A 306 26.91 15.47 -7.92
C PHE A 306 25.70 16.35 -7.60
N PHE A 307 24.63 15.70 -7.12
CA PHE A 307 23.48 16.38 -6.52
C PHE A 307 23.88 17.06 -5.20
N PRO A 308 23.21 18.15 -4.79
CA PRO A 308 23.50 18.82 -3.53
C PRO A 308 23.26 17.89 -2.34
N ASP A 309 23.97 18.13 -1.26
CA ASP A 309 23.78 17.38 -0.02
C ASP A 309 22.34 17.51 0.50
N GLY A 310 21.87 16.42 1.08
CA GLY A 310 20.49 16.23 1.51
C GLY A 310 19.53 15.79 0.42
N THR A 311 19.98 15.60 -0.82
CA THR A 311 19.18 14.97 -1.89
C THR A 311 18.85 13.53 -1.51
N TRP A 312 17.56 13.19 -1.41
CA TRP A 312 17.14 11.81 -1.12
C TRP A 312 17.62 10.86 -2.23
N CYS A 313 18.07 9.66 -1.84
CA CYS A 313 18.71 8.73 -2.75
C CYS A 313 18.21 7.29 -2.66
N HIS A 314 17.85 6.82 -1.45
CA HIS A 314 17.42 5.45 -1.23
C HIS A 314 16.58 5.31 0.05
N SER A 315 15.82 4.21 0.13
CA SER A 315 15.23 3.74 1.38
C SER A 315 15.30 2.22 1.44
N ASP A 316 15.77 1.68 2.56
CA ASP A 316 15.81 0.24 2.84
C ASP A 316 14.46 -0.30 3.40
N GLY A 317 13.42 0.55 3.42
CA GLY A 317 12.11 0.23 3.98
C GLY A 317 12.00 0.48 5.50
N GLY A 318 13.09 0.82 6.18
CA GLY A 318 13.10 1.25 7.58
C GLY A 318 13.81 2.59 7.82
N ARG A 319 14.76 2.96 6.96
CA ARG A 319 15.57 4.18 7.04
C ARG A 319 15.65 4.84 5.66
N ASP A 320 15.79 6.17 5.67
CA ASP A 320 16.05 6.97 4.48
C ASP A 320 17.54 7.30 4.38
N PHE A 321 18.01 7.35 3.14
CA PHE A 321 19.37 7.70 2.77
C PHE A 321 19.34 8.98 1.94
N TYR A 322 20.33 9.83 2.16
CA TYR A 322 20.49 11.14 1.54
C TYR A 322 21.92 11.33 1.04
N CYS A 323 22.09 12.23 0.07
CA CYS A 323 23.41 12.68 -0.37
C CYS A 323 24.15 13.34 0.79
N GLN A 324 25.29 12.79 1.14
CA GLN A 324 26.21 13.33 2.13
C GLN A 324 27.62 13.15 1.57
N ASN A 325 28.31 14.26 1.30
CA ASN A 325 29.66 14.25 0.71
C ASN A 325 29.73 13.39 -0.56
N HIS A 326 28.79 13.57 -1.48
CA HIS A 326 28.69 12.84 -2.76
C HIS A 326 28.37 11.33 -2.64
N VAL A 327 27.99 10.85 -1.44
CA VAL A 327 27.64 9.46 -1.19
C VAL A 327 26.23 9.34 -0.63
N CYS A 328 25.49 8.31 -1.04
CA CYS A 328 24.16 8.01 -0.51
C CYS A 328 24.26 7.32 0.86
N GLN A 329 24.05 8.07 1.94
CA GLN A 329 24.25 7.62 3.32
C GLN A 329 22.99 7.78 4.17
N PRO A 330 22.78 6.94 5.20
CA PRO A 330 21.60 7.04 6.06
C PRO A 330 21.59 8.35 6.84
N GLU A 331 20.39 8.81 7.22
CA GLU A 331 20.25 9.97 8.11
C GLU A 331 21.04 9.74 9.41
N PRO A 332 21.88 10.70 9.86
CA PRO A 332 22.60 10.57 11.13
C PRO A 332 21.60 10.43 12.29
N PRO A 333 21.92 9.61 13.31
CA PRO A 333 21.00 9.32 14.41
C PRO A 333 20.59 10.61 15.15
N LYS A 334 19.29 10.74 15.42
CA LYS A 334 18.71 11.86 16.16
C LYS A 334 19.33 11.93 17.55
N THR A 335 20.25 12.86 17.79
CA THR A 335 20.70 13.17 19.15
C THR A 335 19.52 13.74 19.93
N SER A 336 19.22 13.12 21.07
CA SER A 336 18.10 13.49 21.93
C SER A 336 18.41 14.76 22.73
N SER A 337 18.29 15.93 22.11
CA SER A 337 18.16 17.20 22.85
C SER A 337 17.53 18.30 21.99
N SER A 338 16.21 18.44 22.05
CA SER A 338 15.48 19.72 21.95
C SER A 338 13.97 19.51 21.97
N LYS A 339 13.44 19.12 23.14
CA LYS A 339 12.16 19.67 23.59
C LYS A 339 12.50 21.02 24.22
N GLY A 340 12.34 22.12 23.49
CA GLY A 340 12.64 23.43 24.03
C GLY A 340 12.45 24.55 23.02
N ARG A 341 11.43 25.38 23.28
CA ARG A 341 11.17 26.74 22.80
C ARG A 341 12.19 27.35 21.82
N ALA A 342 11.65 27.83 20.70
CA ALA A 342 12.25 28.92 19.94
C ALA A 342 12.53 30.12 20.85
N LEU A 343 13.80 30.38 21.16
CA LEU A 343 14.32 31.71 21.39
C LEU A 343 15.85 31.67 21.31
N TRP A 344 16.39 32.51 20.43
CA TRP A 344 17.79 32.72 20.10
C TRP A 344 18.74 32.78 21.29
N LEU A 345 19.92 32.17 21.15
CA LEU A 345 21.19 32.76 21.59
C LEU A 345 22.31 32.22 20.70
N LEU A 346 22.99 33.16 20.05
CA LEU A 346 24.25 33.01 19.33
C LEU A 346 25.29 32.38 20.26
N GLN A 347 25.83 31.23 19.86
CA GLN A 347 27.20 30.81 20.11
C GLN A 347 27.49 29.58 19.23
N ASP A 348 28.38 29.78 18.26
CA ASP A 348 29.13 28.84 17.42
C ASP A 348 28.97 27.35 17.73
N VAL A 349 27.82 26.80 17.34
CA VAL A 349 27.68 25.37 17.07
C VAL A 349 27.21 25.28 15.63
N ASP A 350 28.05 24.70 14.77
CA ASP A 350 27.70 24.28 13.42
C ASP A 350 26.56 23.23 13.48
N VAL A 351 25.34 23.69 13.74
CA VAL A 351 24.15 22.87 13.60
C VAL A 351 23.80 22.92 12.12
N GLU A 352 24.31 21.96 11.35
CA GLU A 352 23.85 21.78 9.98
C GLU A 352 22.31 21.67 9.97
N PRO A 353 21.60 22.54 9.22
CA PRO A 353 20.16 22.46 9.13
C PRO A 353 19.78 21.10 8.53
N ARG A 354 18.81 20.44 9.17
CA ARG A 354 18.40 19.07 8.84
C ARG A 354 18.06 18.94 7.35
N LEU A 355 18.77 18.02 6.71
CA LEU A 355 18.65 17.65 5.30
C LEU A 355 17.25 17.06 5.02
N GLN A 356 16.35 17.82 4.39
CA GLN A 356 14.97 17.38 4.13
C GLN A 356 14.51 17.67 2.69
N ASN A 357 15.19 17.10 1.69
CA ASN A 357 14.62 17.02 0.35
C ASN A 357 13.56 15.91 0.28
N ALA A 358 12.44 16.18 -0.39
CA ALA A 358 11.33 15.24 -0.50
C ALA A 358 11.69 14.03 -1.39
N ARG A 359 11.15 12.85 -1.07
CA ARG A 359 11.34 11.62 -1.85
C ARG A 359 10.86 11.82 -3.32
N PRO A 360 11.64 11.44 -4.35
CA PRO A 360 11.16 11.33 -5.71
C PRO A 360 10.13 10.21 -5.86
N LEU A 361 9.31 10.31 -6.91
CA LEU A 361 8.28 9.33 -7.25
C LEU A 361 8.87 7.91 -7.34
N ALA A 362 8.34 7.01 -6.52
CA ALA A 362 8.55 5.58 -6.68
C ALA A 362 7.65 5.08 -7.81
N SER A 363 8.18 4.90 -9.03
CA SER A 363 7.51 4.09 -10.03
C SER A 363 7.83 2.60 -9.83
N ILE A 364 6.75 1.84 -9.97
CA ILE A 364 6.55 0.39 -10.06
C ILE A 364 7.73 -0.30 -10.77
N ARG A 365 8.16 -1.46 -10.25
CA ARG A 365 9.16 -2.33 -10.91
C ARG A 365 8.69 -2.70 -12.32
N ALA A 366 9.39 -2.20 -13.35
CA ALA A 366 9.56 -2.97 -14.57
C ALA A 366 10.57 -4.10 -14.30
N PRO A 367 10.42 -5.30 -14.91
CA PRO A 367 11.34 -6.42 -14.74
C PRO A 367 12.76 -6.07 -15.23
N PRO A 368 13.79 -6.85 -14.84
CA PRO A 368 15.17 -6.56 -15.21
C PRO A 368 15.38 -6.79 -16.72
N SER A 369 15.29 -5.71 -17.49
CA SER A 369 15.94 -5.61 -18.79
C SER A 369 17.39 -5.19 -18.56
N PRO A 370 18.35 -5.69 -19.37
CA PRO A 370 19.74 -5.28 -19.25
C PRO A 370 19.83 -3.76 -19.34
N VAL A 371 20.62 -3.24 -18.40
CA VAL A 371 21.22 -1.92 -18.27
C VAL A 371 20.84 -0.91 -19.37
N TYR A 372 20.32 0.24 -18.95
CA TYR A 372 20.36 1.58 -19.59
C TYR A 372 19.05 2.32 -19.91
N ASP A 373 17.85 1.80 -19.63
CA ASP A 373 16.62 2.60 -19.86
C ASP A 373 15.70 2.67 -18.64
N ALA A 374 15.79 3.76 -17.86
CA ALA A 374 14.77 4.14 -16.89
C ALA A 374 14.66 5.67 -16.82
N ALA A 375 14.01 6.27 -17.81
CA ALA A 375 13.50 7.65 -17.75
C ALA A 375 11.96 7.62 -17.64
N PHE A 376 11.38 8.45 -16.77
CA PHE A 376 9.96 8.43 -16.42
C PHE A 376 9.14 9.43 -17.27
N ILE A 377 7.93 9.02 -17.72
CA ILE A 377 6.86 9.86 -18.28
C ILE A 377 5.59 9.57 -17.47
N TYR A 378 4.81 10.61 -17.12
CA TYR A 378 3.66 10.54 -16.21
C TYR A 378 2.33 10.71 -16.95
N GLU A 379 1.37 9.81 -16.68
CA GLU A 379 -0.08 10.07 -16.78
C GLU A 379 -0.82 9.01 -15.92
N GLU A 380 -1.68 9.44 -14.99
CA GLU A 380 -2.54 8.54 -14.19
C GLU A 380 -3.99 9.06 -14.16
N ASP A 381 -4.92 8.16 -14.49
CA ASP A 381 -6.36 8.39 -14.64
C ASP A 381 -7.11 8.12 -13.32
N THR A 382 -7.90 9.09 -12.86
CA THR A 382 -8.67 9.06 -11.61
C THR A 382 -10.04 8.40 -11.74
N SER A 383 -10.44 7.96 -12.94
CA SER A 383 -11.78 7.43 -13.21
C SER A 383 -11.98 5.93 -12.94
N ARG A 384 -10.92 5.19 -12.56
CA ARG A 384 -11.00 3.73 -12.38
C ARG A 384 -11.73 3.34 -11.08
N PRO A 385 -12.64 2.34 -11.10
CA PRO A 385 -13.30 1.80 -9.91
C PRO A 385 -12.30 1.29 -8.85
N VAL A 386 -12.73 1.23 -7.59
CA VAL A 386 -11.94 0.70 -6.48
C VAL A 386 -12.06 -0.81 -6.45
N GLY A 387 -10.97 -1.51 -6.79
CA GLY A 387 -10.90 -2.97 -6.71
C GLY A 387 -10.49 -3.42 -5.30
N VAL A 388 -11.37 -4.19 -4.64
CA VAL A 388 -11.11 -4.88 -3.38
C VAL A 388 -10.92 -6.36 -3.68
N VAL A 389 -9.76 -6.90 -3.31
CA VAL A 389 -9.46 -8.33 -3.43
C VAL A 389 -9.41 -8.96 -2.05
N GLN A 390 -10.16 -10.04 -1.86
CA GLN A 390 -10.12 -10.87 -0.66
C GLN A 390 -9.37 -12.17 -0.96
N THR A 391 -8.45 -12.57 -0.08
CA THR A 391 -7.76 -13.86 -0.17
C THR A 391 -7.24 -14.30 1.19
N THR A 392 -7.22 -15.61 1.42
CA THR A 392 -6.49 -16.20 2.55
C THR A 392 -4.99 -16.20 2.26
N SER A 393 -4.17 -16.11 3.31
CA SER A 393 -2.72 -16.20 3.15
C SER A 393 -2.30 -17.67 3.12
N ALA A 394 -1.56 -18.09 2.09
CA ALA A 394 -1.01 -19.45 2.04
C ALA A 394 0.04 -19.63 3.15
N GLY A 395 -0.33 -20.33 4.23
CA GLY A 395 0.54 -20.60 5.37
C GLY A 395 0.03 -21.76 6.24
N ALA A 396 0.69 -22.91 6.09
CA ALA A 396 0.72 -24.12 6.94
C ALA A 396 -0.64 -24.61 7.50
N GLY A 397 -1.19 -25.65 6.87
CA GLY A 397 -2.31 -26.42 7.42
C GLY A 397 -2.00 -26.87 8.85
N SER A 398 -2.85 -26.46 9.78
CA SER A 398 -2.90 -27.03 11.13
C SER A 398 -3.76 -28.29 11.07
N ASP A 399 -3.10 -29.44 11.05
CA ASP A 399 -3.69 -30.73 11.43
C ASP A 399 -4.07 -30.64 12.92
N ASP A 400 -5.34 -30.33 13.21
CA ASP A 400 -5.93 -30.51 14.54
C ASP A 400 -7.45 -30.73 14.38
N ALA A 401 -7.80 -31.76 13.63
CA ALA A 401 -9.14 -32.33 13.58
C ALA A 401 -9.16 -33.65 14.36
N GLU A 402 -9.16 -33.56 15.70
CA GLU A 402 -9.64 -34.67 16.54
C GLU A 402 -11.16 -34.56 16.70
N ASP A 403 -11.83 -35.45 15.97
CA ASP A 403 -13.02 -36.24 16.30
C ASP A 403 -14.10 -35.64 17.22
N GLN A 404 -15.25 -35.31 16.60
CA GLN A 404 -16.54 -35.64 17.21
C GLN A 404 -17.44 -36.36 16.20
N GLU A 405 -17.59 -37.65 16.51
CA GLU A 405 -18.56 -38.65 16.06
C GLU A 405 -19.93 -38.07 15.65
N TYR A 406 -20.21 -38.04 14.36
CA TYR A 406 -21.57 -37.92 13.83
C TYR A 406 -22.17 -39.33 13.73
N ALA A 407 -23.06 -39.63 14.68
CA ALA A 407 -23.88 -40.83 14.64
C ALA A 407 -24.99 -40.67 13.59
N ASP A 408 -24.74 -41.15 12.36
CA ASP A 408 -25.80 -41.45 11.39
C ASP A 408 -26.12 -42.95 11.46
N LYS A 409 -27.22 -43.27 12.17
CA LYS A 409 -27.93 -44.53 11.99
C LYS A 409 -28.90 -44.35 10.84
N ASP A 410 -28.58 -44.95 9.70
CA ASP A 410 -29.60 -45.40 8.75
C ASP A 410 -29.21 -46.78 8.22
N TYR A 411 -29.94 -47.80 8.69
CA TYR A 411 -29.81 -49.18 8.25
C TYR A 411 -30.37 -49.34 6.84
N VAL A 412 -29.63 -50.02 5.97
CA VAL A 412 -30.21 -50.87 4.93
C VAL A 412 -29.62 -52.27 5.10
N THR A 413 -30.41 -53.17 5.67
CA THR A 413 -30.12 -54.61 5.70
C THR A 413 -30.43 -55.17 4.32
N LEU A 414 -29.40 -55.68 3.62
CA LEU A 414 -29.59 -56.52 2.44
C LEU A 414 -29.53 -58.00 2.84
N PRO A 415 -30.36 -58.86 2.23
CA PRO A 415 -30.62 -60.19 2.73
C PRO A 415 -29.42 -61.13 2.54
N ASP A 416 -29.17 -61.94 3.57
CA ASP A 416 -28.36 -63.14 3.49
C ASP A 416 -28.89 -64.08 2.41
N ARG A 417 -27.95 -64.68 1.66
CA ARG A 417 -27.96 -65.98 0.95
C ARG A 417 -27.09 -65.88 -0.30
N ILE A 418 -26.33 -66.86 -0.80
CA ILE A 418 -26.08 -68.30 -0.62
C ILE A 418 -24.77 -68.46 -1.44
N ARG A 419 -23.66 -69.00 -0.93
CA ARG A 419 -23.39 -70.43 -0.73
C ARG A 419 -21.98 -70.58 -0.17
#